data_AF-A0AAD9CNI1-F1
#
_entry.id   AF-A0AAD9CNI1-F1
#
_cell.length_a   1.000
_cell.length_b   1.000
_cell.length_c   1.000
_cell.angle_alpha   90.00
_cell.angle_beta   90.00
_cell.angle_gamma   90.00
#
_symmetry.space_group_name_H-M   'P 1'
#
loop_
_entity.id
_entity.type
_entity.pdbx_description
1 polymer ?
#
loop_
_entity_poly.entity_id
_entity_poly.type
_entity_poly.pdbx_seq_one_letter_code
_entity_poly.pdbx_strand_id
1 'polypeptide(L)'
;MYIRPSDDPLTHISPSEDPLTFIRPSEKPLTYTRPSDDPLAYIRPSDDPLTFIRPSDGSICGFTIATGGAARLVFGYDSYGNTCGQRNEPIEGVRLSGLDHSDRKFVFFLDPCNIDIVQRKIRSLALCVSLCPPEKMETYQDLKRFAMLNGSELCSYELAGQYPGLPERFSRCPKLPVPPSKPLPVFNRCTPVDISCYAKFSEAVVTFVGDHSVLHRLIAGVAASKEIIIGLCVLALILSMILMLIIRYISALLVWILTSLVVLGSLAGTSVLWWLYIDHRLYGNATSSRLREELREEGAELRAEGAELRDSGQALLVYAAAATVFTIILLLLMLFMRKRVALTIALFHVAGKVFLHLPLLALQPCLTFLALLLFWSYWVLVLLFLGTSGNPEQNEDTTLTEFRLTGPLQYLTWYHAVGLVWITEFILACQQMTVAGAVVTYYFTRDKNRLPVAPILSSVLRLVRYHLGTVAKGAFIITLVKIPRLFLMYIHNQLRGK
;
A
#
# COMPACT_ATOMS: atom_id res chain seq x y z
N MET A 1 26.65 0.10 -59.14
CA MET A 1 26.19 1.40 -59.64
C MET A 1 26.96 2.48 -58.89
N TYR A 2 27.49 3.45 -59.62
CA TYR A 2 28.50 4.44 -59.21
C TYR A 2 28.32 5.02 -57.79
N ILE A 3 29.38 4.94 -56.98
CA ILE A 3 29.55 5.71 -55.74
C ILE A 3 30.49 6.89 -56.06
N ARG A 4 30.09 8.12 -55.67
CA ARG A 4 30.93 9.34 -55.65
C ARG A 4 31.17 9.80 -54.20
N PRO A 5 32.27 10.54 -53.94
CA PRO A 5 33.09 10.36 -52.75
C PRO A 5 32.66 11.20 -51.55
N SER A 6 33.10 10.71 -50.38
CA SER A 6 33.07 11.37 -49.07
C SER A 6 34.37 12.17 -48.87
N ASP A 7 34.28 13.35 -48.26
CA ASP A 7 35.39 14.30 -48.08
C ASP A 7 36.10 14.23 -46.71
N ASP A 8 35.88 13.21 -45.87
CA ASP A 8 36.56 13.09 -44.57
C ASP A 8 36.98 11.64 -44.20
N PRO A 9 38.08 11.46 -43.43
CA PRO A 9 38.88 10.24 -43.40
C PRO A 9 38.30 9.08 -42.56
N LEU A 10 38.39 7.87 -43.11
CA LEU A 10 38.03 6.59 -42.49
C LEU A 10 38.95 6.22 -41.33
N THR A 11 38.37 5.90 -40.17
CA THR A 11 39.02 5.11 -39.11
C THR A 11 38.24 3.81 -38.88
N HIS A 12 38.62 2.82 -39.67
CA HIS A 12 38.58 1.37 -39.43
C HIS A 12 37.75 0.83 -38.23
N ILE A 13 36.70 0.05 -38.51
CA ILE A 13 36.17 -0.99 -37.61
C ILE A 13 35.91 -2.27 -38.45
N SER A 14 36.54 -3.37 -38.05
CA SER A 14 36.53 -4.69 -38.70
C SER A 14 35.23 -5.49 -38.43
N PRO A 15 34.80 -6.38 -39.35
CA PRO A 15 33.63 -7.23 -39.15
C PRO A 15 33.97 -8.45 -38.27
N SER A 16 33.08 -8.80 -37.33
CA SER A 16 33.14 -10.08 -36.61
C SER A 16 32.18 -11.06 -37.24
N GLU A 17 32.73 -12.23 -37.56
CA GLU A 17 32.11 -13.44 -38.07
C GLU A 17 31.31 -14.12 -36.93
N ASP A 18 30.00 -14.25 -37.05
CA ASP A 18 29.24 -15.48 -36.73
C ASP A 18 27.70 -15.31 -36.88
N PRO A 19 26.98 -16.31 -37.44
CA PRO A 19 25.59 -16.19 -37.87
C PRO A 19 24.54 -16.67 -36.83
N LEU A 20 23.38 -16.01 -36.79
CA LEU A 20 22.16 -16.53 -36.15
C LEU A 20 21.61 -17.72 -36.95
N THR A 21 21.59 -18.89 -36.34
CA THR A 21 21.12 -20.16 -36.91
C THR A 21 19.65 -20.47 -36.59
N PHE A 22 18.87 -20.64 -37.66
CA PHE A 22 17.90 -21.72 -37.91
C PHE A 22 16.65 -21.90 -36.99
N ILE A 23 15.45 -21.70 -37.56
CA ILE A 23 14.20 -22.33 -37.10
C ILE A 23 13.64 -23.20 -38.25
N ARG A 24 13.30 -24.46 -37.91
CA ARG A 24 12.88 -25.56 -38.80
C ARG A 24 11.53 -25.33 -39.50
N PRO A 25 11.30 -25.88 -40.72
CA PRO A 25 10.00 -25.89 -41.36
C PRO A 25 9.08 -26.98 -40.78
N SER A 26 7.78 -26.71 -40.70
CA SER A 26 6.74 -27.64 -40.27
C SER A 26 6.17 -28.44 -41.45
N GLU A 27 6.02 -29.74 -41.24
CA GLU A 27 5.56 -30.78 -42.19
C GLU A 27 4.03 -30.87 -42.30
N LYS A 28 3.35 -29.82 -42.79
CA LYS A 28 1.94 -29.94 -43.20
C LYS A 28 1.74 -29.38 -44.61
N PRO A 29 1.12 -30.15 -45.54
CA PRO A 29 0.82 -29.64 -46.87
C PRO A 29 -0.40 -28.72 -46.76
N LEU A 30 -0.27 -27.48 -47.24
CA LEU A 30 -1.42 -26.62 -47.46
C LEU A 30 -1.48 -26.23 -48.94
N THR A 31 -2.62 -26.60 -49.49
CA THR A 31 -3.17 -26.51 -50.84
C THR A 31 -2.91 -25.17 -51.52
N TYR A 32 -2.55 -25.25 -52.80
CA TYR A 32 -2.53 -24.16 -53.78
C TYR A 32 -3.79 -23.30 -53.66
N THR A 33 -3.64 -22.07 -53.16
CA THR A 33 -4.68 -21.04 -53.21
C THR A 33 -4.34 -20.09 -54.36
N ARG A 34 -5.28 -19.98 -55.30
CA ARG A 34 -5.20 -19.09 -56.46
C ARG A 34 -5.06 -17.64 -55.96
N PRO A 35 -4.24 -16.76 -56.58
CA PRO A 35 -4.21 -15.36 -56.20
C PRO A 35 -5.62 -14.78 -56.41
N SER A 36 -6.18 -14.18 -55.35
CA SER A 36 -7.35 -13.32 -55.45
C SER A 36 -6.87 -11.97 -55.95
N ASP A 37 -7.55 -11.44 -56.97
CA ASP A 37 -7.34 -10.09 -57.52
C ASP A 37 -7.99 -9.00 -56.65
N ASP A 38 -8.47 -9.33 -55.45
CA ASP A 38 -8.98 -8.33 -54.50
C ASP A 38 -7.82 -7.76 -53.68
N PRO A 39 -7.69 -6.42 -53.58
CA PRO A 39 -6.64 -5.81 -52.79
C PRO A 39 -6.76 -6.26 -51.34
N LEU A 40 -5.67 -6.81 -50.81
CA LEU A 40 -5.46 -7.05 -49.38
C LEU A 40 -5.93 -5.81 -48.63
N ALA A 41 -6.99 -5.98 -47.83
CA ALA A 41 -7.48 -4.96 -46.93
C ALA A 41 -6.29 -4.49 -46.09
N TYR A 42 -5.85 -3.27 -46.38
CA TYR A 42 -4.90 -2.53 -45.57
C TYR A 42 -5.48 -2.49 -44.16
N ILE A 43 -4.93 -3.30 -43.25
CA ILE A 43 -5.18 -3.12 -41.82
C ILE A 43 -4.60 -1.75 -41.51
N ARG A 44 -5.48 -0.75 -41.51
CA ARG A 44 -5.12 0.59 -41.08
C ARG A 44 -4.59 0.45 -39.65
N PRO A 45 -3.40 0.97 -39.32
CA PRO A 45 -3.08 1.23 -37.92
C PRO A 45 -4.27 1.99 -37.34
N SER A 46 -4.78 1.59 -36.18
CA SER A 46 -5.83 2.36 -35.51
C SER A 46 -5.39 3.83 -35.51
N ASP A 47 -6.22 4.69 -36.09
CA ASP A 47 -6.07 6.15 -36.08
C ASP A 47 -6.37 6.70 -34.67
N ASP A 48 -6.64 5.84 -33.67
CA ASP A 48 -6.72 6.27 -32.28
C ASP A 48 -5.31 6.67 -31.86
N PRO A 49 -5.06 7.96 -31.55
CA PRO A 49 -3.79 8.33 -30.99
C PRO A 49 -3.66 7.56 -29.68
N LEU A 50 -2.68 6.64 -29.63
CA LEU A 50 -1.93 6.39 -28.42
C LEU A 50 -1.54 7.79 -27.94
N THR A 51 -2.29 8.29 -26.97
CA THR A 51 -2.15 9.63 -26.42
C THR A 51 -0.69 9.74 -26.04
N PHE A 52 0.05 10.44 -26.89
CA PHE A 52 1.47 10.65 -26.77
C PHE A 52 1.60 11.43 -25.47
N ILE A 53 1.96 10.75 -24.38
CA ILE A 53 2.18 11.37 -23.07
C ILE A 53 3.13 12.52 -23.34
N ARG A 54 2.63 13.76 -23.29
CA ARG A 54 3.49 14.92 -23.52
C ARG A 54 4.55 14.88 -22.42
N PRO A 55 5.79 15.31 -22.68
CA PRO A 55 6.81 15.40 -21.63
C PRO A 55 6.38 16.24 -20.40
N SER A 56 5.37 17.11 -20.55
CA SER A 56 4.71 17.84 -19.46
C SER A 56 3.87 16.96 -18.52
N ASP A 57 3.50 15.76 -18.95
CA ASP A 57 2.60 14.81 -18.27
C ASP A 57 3.38 13.66 -17.61
N GLY A 58 4.68 13.83 -17.38
CA GLY A 58 5.62 12.80 -16.91
C GLY A 58 5.37 12.20 -15.53
N SER A 59 4.20 12.43 -14.91
CA SER A 59 3.78 11.81 -13.66
C SER A 59 2.32 11.34 -13.73
N ILE A 60 2.00 10.25 -13.03
CA ILE A 60 0.62 9.73 -12.90
C ILE A 60 -0.33 10.83 -12.44
N CYS A 61 0.11 11.69 -11.53
CA CYS A 61 -0.66 12.84 -11.06
C CYS A 61 -1.04 13.77 -12.22
N GLY A 62 -0.07 14.18 -13.04
CA GLY A 62 -0.30 15.01 -14.22
C GLY A 62 -1.30 14.37 -15.19
N PHE A 63 -1.15 13.06 -15.44
CA PHE A 63 -2.11 12.30 -16.24
C PHE A 63 -3.53 12.33 -15.67
N THR A 64 -3.69 12.14 -14.36
CA THR A 64 -5.03 12.16 -13.72
C THR A 64 -5.68 13.55 -13.71
N ILE A 65 -4.87 14.62 -13.73
CA ILE A 65 -5.36 16.00 -13.88
C ILE A 65 -5.77 16.25 -15.33
N ALA A 66 -4.90 15.90 -16.29
CA ALA A 66 -5.13 16.11 -17.72
C ALA A 66 -6.35 15.33 -18.24
N THR A 67 -6.57 14.11 -17.75
CA THR A 67 -7.74 13.27 -18.10
C THR A 67 -9.02 13.65 -17.36
N GLY A 68 -8.99 14.71 -16.53
CA GLY A 68 -10.14 15.16 -15.75
C GLY A 68 -10.51 14.29 -14.56
N GLY A 69 -9.71 13.26 -14.22
CA GLY A 69 -9.95 12.41 -13.04
C GLY A 69 -10.00 13.21 -11.74
N ALA A 70 -9.04 14.13 -11.55
CA ALA A 70 -9.05 15.02 -10.39
C ALA A 70 -10.33 15.89 -10.31
N ALA A 71 -10.80 16.41 -11.45
CA ALA A 71 -12.02 17.20 -11.53
C ALA A 71 -13.28 16.35 -11.22
N ARG A 72 -13.37 15.13 -11.78
CA ARG A 72 -14.43 14.16 -11.48
C ARG A 72 -14.47 13.77 -10.01
N LEU A 73 -13.33 13.71 -9.31
CA LEU A 73 -13.33 13.45 -7.87
C LEU A 73 -13.90 14.63 -7.06
N VAL A 74 -13.46 15.86 -7.35
CA VAL A 74 -13.79 17.07 -6.58
C VAL A 74 -15.20 17.58 -6.90
N PHE A 75 -15.48 17.82 -8.18
CA PHE A 75 -16.73 18.38 -8.65
C PHE A 75 -17.80 17.32 -8.87
N GLY A 76 -17.38 16.08 -9.17
CA GLY A 76 -18.30 15.01 -9.58
C GLY A 76 -18.76 15.15 -11.02
N TYR A 77 -19.41 14.10 -11.50
CA TYR A 77 -19.92 14.02 -12.86
C TYR A 77 -21.34 13.43 -12.86
N ASP A 78 -22.12 13.77 -13.87
CA ASP A 78 -23.47 13.24 -14.08
C ASP A 78 -23.44 11.86 -14.76
N SER A 79 -24.60 11.22 -14.91
CA SER A 79 -24.68 9.90 -15.55
C SER A 79 -24.44 9.88 -17.06
N TYR A 80 -24.22 11.04 -17.67
CA TYR A 80 -23.89 11.19 -19.09
C TYR A 80 -22.40 11.51 -19.31
N GLY A 81 -21.63 11.61 -18.23
CA GLY A 81 -20.18 11.80 -18.26
C GLY A 81 -19.75 13.26 -18.20
N ASN A 82 -20.69 14.20 -18.03
CA ASN A 82 -20.38 15.61 -17.88
C ASN A 82 -19.91 15.89 -16.45
N THR A 83 -18.76 16.53 -16.31
CA THR A 83 -18.27 17.04 -15.02
C THR A 83 -19.03 18.31 -14.66
N CYS A 84 -19.54 18.38 -13.43
CA CYS A 84 -20.32 19.53 -12.96
C CYS A 84 -19.42 20.75 -12.71
N GLY A 85 -19.97 21.96 -12.89
CA GLY A 85 -19.25 23.22 -12.66
C GLY A 85 -18.19 23.58 -13.72
N GLN A 86 -18.14 22.86 -14.84
CA GLN A 86 -17.20 23.09 -15.94
C GLN A 86 -17.88 22.90 -17.30
N ARG A 87 -17.20 23.35 -18.35
CA ARG A 87 -17.59 23.10 -19.74
C ARG A 87 -17.05 21.74 -20.17
N ASN A 88 -17.90 20.90 -20.74
CA ASN A 88 -17.57 19.53 -21.12
C ASN A 88 -17.39 19.38 -22.63
N GLU A 89 -16.56 18.42 -23.03
CA GLU A 89 -16.43 17.99 -24.42
C GLU A 89 -17.37 16.81 -24.71
N PRO A 90 -17.91 16.71 -25.93
CA PRO A 90 -18.79 15.61 -26.30
C PRO A 90 -18.02 14.29 -26.33
N ILE A 91 -18.64 13.25 -25.77
CA ILE A 91 -18.15 11.88 -25.78
C ILE A 91 -18.84 11.14 -26.94
N GLU A 92 -18.07 10.44 -27.75
CA GLU A 92 -18.60 9.66 -28.88
C GLU A 92 -19.62 8.61 -28.40
N GLY A 93 -20.76 8.53 -29.10
CA GLY A 93 -21.84 7.59 -28.77
C GLY A 93 -22.78 8.02 -27.64
N VAL A 94 -22.53 9.14 -26.95
CA VAL A 94 -23.34 9.59 -25.80
C VAL A 94 -24.08 10.89 -26.10
N ARG A 95 -25.40 10.81 -26.33
CA ARG A 95 -26.23 11.93 -26.81
C ARG A 95 -26.32 13.16 -25.90
N LEU A 96 -26.17 12.99 -24.58
CA LEU A 96 -26.29 14.07 -23.58
C LEU A 96 -24.94 14.45 -22.94
N SER A 97 -23.83 14.07 -23.59
CA SER A 97 -22.49 14.49 -23.21
C SER A 97 -22.12 15.82 -23.85
N GLY A 98 -21.08 16.49 -23.34
CA GLY A 98 -20.60 17.77 -23.88
C GLY A 98 -21.44 18.99 -23.50
N LEU A 99 -22.29 18.87 -22.48
CA LEU A 99 -23.11 19.98 -22.00
C LEU A 99 -22.28 20.96 -21.17
N ASP A 100 -22.60 22.25 -21.28
CA ASP A 100 -22.01 23.27 -20.41
C ASP A 100 -22.71 23.25 -19.03
N HIS A 101 -21.94 22.89 -17.99
CA HIS A 101 -22.41 22.84 -16.62
C HIS A 101 -21.68 23.85 -15.73
N SER A 102 -21.10 24.91 -16.30
CA SER A 102 -20.43 25.97 -15.54
C SER A 102 -21.30 26.54 -14.40
N ASP A 103 -22.61 26.67 -14.62
CA ASP A 103 -23.58 27.14 -13.62
C ASP A 103 -24.16 26.04 -12.72
N ARG A 104 -23.98 24.77 -13.09
CA ARG A 104 -24.53 23.60 -12.39
C ARG A 104 -23.40 22.87 -11.66
N LYS A 105 -23.09 23.31 -10.44
CA LYS A 105 -21.88 22.91 -9.70
C LYS A 105 -22.02 21.63 -8.89
N PHE A 106 -23.25 21.23 -8.53
CA PHE A 106 -23.49 20.12 -7.61
C PHE A 106 -24.03 18.89 -8.33
N VAL A 107 -23.68 17.71 -7.84
CA VAL A 107 -24.23 16.44 -8.31
C VAL A 107 -25.42 16.05 -7.43
N PHE A 108 -26.55 15.77 -8.06
CA PHE A 108 -27.77 15.30 -7.41
C PHE A 108 -28.13 13.90 -7.91
N PHE A 109 -28.41 12.99 -6.99
CA PHE A 109 -28.83 11.61 -7.30
C PHE A 109 -30.35 11.51 -7.22
N LEU A 110 -30.99 10.93 -8.25
CA LEU A 110 -32.45 10.80 -8.32
C LEU A 110 -33.03 9.89 -7.23
N ASP A 111 -32.27 8.85 -6.86
CA ASP A 111 -32.60 7.94 -5.77
C ASP A 111 -31.31 7.61 -5.02
N PRO A 112 -30.90 8.45 -4.05
CA PRO A 112 -29.66 8.23 -3.30
C PRO A 112 -29.68 6.94 -2.48
N CYS A 113 -30.85 6.29 -2.31
CA CYS A 113 -31.02 5.09 -1.51
C CYS A 113 -31.05 3.80 -2.34
N ASN A 114 -31.09 3.88 -3.68
CA ASN A 114 -31.06 2.72 -4.57
C ASN A 114 -29.61 2.34 -4.93
N ILE A 115 -28.98 1.59 -4.02
CA ILE A 115 -27.61 1.11 -4.14
C ILE A 115 -27.56 -0.36 -4.54
N ASP A 116 -26.66 -0.70 -5.46
CA ASP A 116 -26.26 -2.08 -5.71
C ASP A 116 -25.13 -2.45 -4.73
N ILE A 117 -25.48 -3.27 -3.74
CA ILE A 117 -24.58 -3.76 -2.70
C ILE A 117 -23.50 -4.69 -3.29
N VAL A 118 -23.83 -5.43 -4.36
CA VAL A 118 -22.92 -6.43 -4.96
C VAL A 118 -21.84 -5.75 -5.81
N GLN A 119 -22.20 -4.71 -6.56
CA GLN A 119 -21.24 -3.96 -7.40
C GLN A 119 -20.72 -2.68 -6.75
N ARG A 120 -21.21 -2.30 -5.55
CA ARG A 120 -20.88 -1.04 -4.84
C ARG A 120 -21.16 0.21 -5.65
N LYS A 121 -22.26 0.22 -6.40
CA LYS A 121 -22.62 1.31 -7.32
C LYS A 121 -23.98 1.88 -6.99
N ILE A 122 -24.11 3.19 -7.07
CA ILE A 122 -25.42 3.84 -7.06
C ILE A 122 -26.00 3.64 -8.46
N ARG A 123 -27.07 2.83 -8.59
CA ARG A 123 -27.77 2.61 -9.89
C ARG A 123 -28.78 3.73 -10.19
N SER A 124 -28.69 4.86 -9.50
CA SER A 124 -29.55 6.00 -9.72
C SER A 124 -28.90 6.98 -10.69
N LEU A 125 -29.70 7.54 -11.60
CA LEU A 125 -29.29 8.66 -12.44
C LEU A 125 -28.79 9.81 -11.57
N ALA A 126 -27.64 10.36 -11.95
CA ALA A 126 -27.02 11.54 -11.36
C ALA A 126 -27.08 12.70 -12.35
N LEU A 127 -27.34 13.90 -11.86
CA LEU A 127 -27.49 15.12 -12.65
C LEU A 127 -26.66 16.25 -12.06
N CYS A 128 -26.16 17.14 -12.92
CA CYS A 128 -25.59 18.40 -12.48
C CYS A 128 -26.72 19.41 -12.21
N VAL A 129 -26.70 20.01 -11.02
CA VAL A 129 -27.69 20.97 -10.52
C VAL A 129 -27.00 22.21 -9.96
N SER A 130 -27.66 23.36 -10.03
CA SER A 130 -27.13 24.63 -9.51
C SER A 130 -27.32 24.76 -8.00
N LEU A 131 -28.39 24.19 -7.46
CA LEU A 131 -28.73 24.23 -6.04
C LEU A 131 -29.29 22.90 -5.55
N CYS A 132 -28.76 22.41 -4.42
CA CYS A 132 -29.33 21.26 -3.69
C CYS A 132 -30.66 21.62 -3.03
N PRO A 133 -31.68 20.74 -3.03
CA PRO A 133 -32.99 21.05 -2.47
C PRO A 133 -32.93 21.23 -0.95
N PRO A 134 -33.18 22.43 -0.40
CA PRO A 134 -33.05 22.69 1.04
C PRO A 134 -34.24 22.14 1.85
N GLU A 135 -35.39 21.97 1.20
CA GLU A 135 -36.65 21.56 1.80
C GLU A 135 -37.15 20.26 1.16
N LYS A 136 -38.01 19.54 1.89
CA LYS A 136 -38.65 18.32 1.41
C LYS A 136 -39.67 18.66 0.33
N MET A 137 -39.65 17.94 -0.78
CA MET A 137 -40.63 18.09 -1.86
C MET A 137 -41.52 16.84 -1.95
N GLU A 138 -42.83 17.01 -1.85
CA GLU A 138 -43.76 15.89 -1.80
C GLU A 138 -44.39 15.59 -3.17
N THR A 139 -44.48 16.60 -4.04
CA THR A 139 -45.12 16.48 -5.35
C THR A 139 -44.21 16.90 -6.51
N TYR A 140 -44.56 16.46 -7.72
CA TYR A 140 -43.91 16.94 -8.95
C TYR A 140 -44.17 18.42 -9.23
N GLN A 141 -45.21 19.00 -8.62
CA GLN A 141 -45.51 20.42 -8.73
C GLN A 141 -44.51 21.25 -7.93
N ASP A 142 -44.10 20.74 -6.77
CA ASP A 142 -43.04 21.35 -5.94
C ASP A 142 -41.70 21.34 -6.67
N LEU A 143 -41.37 20.22 -7.34
CA LEU A 143 -40.19 20.12 -8.20
C LEU A 143 -40.18 21.17 -9.33
N LYS A 144 -41.32 21.35 -10.02
CA LYS A 144 -41.45 22.39 -11.05
C LYS A 144 -41.29 23.79 -10.48
N ARG A 145 -41.90 24.06 -9.32
CA ARG A 145 -41.79 25.35 -8.64
C ARG A 145 -40.34 25.64 -8.22
N PHE A 146 -39.64 24.64 -7.69
CA PHE A 146 -38.22 24.75 -7.33
C PHE A 146 -37.35 25.06 -8.55
N ALA A 147 -37.57 24.36 -9.66
CA ALA A 147 -36.85 24.61 -10.90
C ALA A 147 -37.07 26.03 -11.44
N MET A 148 -38.32 26.53 -11.43
CA MET A 148 -38.65 27.88 -11.91
C MET A 148 -38.12 29.00 -11.01
N LEU A 149 -38.11 28.81 -9.69
CA LEU A 149 -37.66 29.83 -8.73
C LEU A 149 -36.13 29.90 -8.63
N ASN A 150 -35.47 28.74 -8.60
CA ASN A 150 -34.04 28.65 -8.33
C ASN A 150 -33.18 28.34 -9.57
N GLY A 151 -33.80 28.05 -10.72
CA GLY A 151 -33.10 27.65 -11.94
C GLY A 151 -32.40 26.28 -11.83
N SER A 152 -32.84 25.42 -10.90
CA SER A 152 -32.23 24.11 -10.61
C SER A 152 -33.20 22.99 -10.97
N GLU A 153 -33.00 22.35 -12.11
CA GLU A 153 -33.83 21.24 -12.58
C GLU A 153 -33.35 19.92 -12.00
N LEU A 154 -34.27 19.18 -11.36
CA LEU A 154 -33.94 17.91 -10.69
C LEU A 154 -34.35 16.67 -11.51
N CYS A 155 -34.87 16.84 -12.72
CA CYS A 155 -35.18 15.76 -13.66
C CYS A 155 -34.15 15.71 -14.80
N SER A 156 -34.09 14.58 -15.53
CA SER A 156 -33.24 14.42 -16.71
C SER A 156 -33.38 15.59 -17.69
N TYR A 157 -32.27 15.95 -18.35
CA TYR A 157 -32.18 17.08 -19.26
C TYR A 157 -33.16 17.01 -20.44
N GLU A 158 -33.60 15.81 -20.83
CA GLU A 158 -34.60 15.62 -21.91
C GLU A 158 -36.00 16.11 -21.51
N LEU A 159 -36.32 16.12 -20.21
CA LEU A 159 -37.63 16.52 -19.70
C LEU A 159 -37.69 17.97 -19.21
N ALA A 160 -36.62 18.75 -19.38
CA ALA A 160 -36.49 20.13 -18.92
C ALA A 160 -37.77 20.97 -19.20
N GLY A 161 -38.39 21.48 -18.13
CA GLY A 161 -39.61 22.30 -18.20
C GLY A 161 -40.94 21.60 -18.58
N GLN A 162 -40.95 20.32 -18.96
CA GLN A 162 -42.15 19.64 -19.52
C GLN A 162 -42.93 18.76 -18.52
N TYR A 163 -42.49 18.64 -17.27
CA TYR A 163 -43.22 17.98 -16.18
C TYR A 163 -44.39 18.87 -15.65
N PRO A 164 -45.56 18.32 -15.23
CA PRO A 164 -45.81 17.00 -14.62
C PRO A 164 -46.61 15.99 -15.47
N GLY A 165 -46.93 16.28 -16.74
CA GLY A 165 -47.89 15.50 -17.54
C GLY A 165 -47.36 14.24 -18.26
N LEU A 166 -46.04 14.05 -18.33
CA LEU A 166 -45.43 12.94 -19.09
C LEU A 166 -45.34 11.64 -18.26
N PRO A 167 -45.63 10.47 -18.85
CA PRO A 167 -45.50 9.17 -18.18
C PRO A 167 -44.03 8.81 -17.89
N GLU A 168 -43.06 9.35 -18.63
CA GLU A 168 -41.63 9.12 -18.43
C GLU A 168 -41.06 9.68 -17.11
N ARG A 169 -41.87 10.45 -16.36
CA ARG A 169 -41.48 11.01 -15.06
C ARG A 169 -41.09 9.95 -14.01
N PHE A 170 -41.58 8.72 -14.13
CA PHE A 170 -41.32 7.69 -13.12
C PHE A 170 -39.89 7.14 -13.16
N SER A 171 -39.21 7.21 -14.30
CA SER A 171 -37.84 6.71 -14.46
C SER A 171 -36.80 7.84 -14.56
N ARG A 172 -37.20 9.05 -14.97
CA ARG A 172 -36.29 10.16 -15.29
C ARG A 172 -36.38 11.36 -14.35
N CYS A 173 -37.19 11.28 -13.29
CA CYS A 173 -37.29 12.26 -12.21
C CYS A 173 -37.07 11.58 -10.85
N PRO A 174 -36.75 12.34 -9.79
CA PRO A 174 -36.42 11.76 -8.50
C PRO A 174 -37.65 11.12 -7.87
N LYS A 175 -37.41 10.10 -7.05
CA LYS A 175 -38.48 9.42 -6.33
C LYS A 175 -39.03 10.35 -5.23
N LEU A 176 -40.35 10.53 -5.20
CA LEU A 176 -41.01 11.34 -4.20
C LEU A 176 -41.27 10.54 -2.91
N PRO A 177 -41.22 11.18 -1.73
CA PRO A 177 -40.80 12.56 -1.51
C PRO A 177 -39.27 12.74 -1.62
N VAL A 178 -38.82 13.85 -2.21
CA VAL A 178 -37.38 14.19 -2.26
C VAL A 178 -36.95 14.71 -0.89
N PRO A 179 -35.93 14.10 -0.25
CA PRO A 179 -35.48 14.53 1.07
C PRO A 179 -34.69 15.86 0.99
N PRO A 180 -34.74 16.68 2.05
CA PRO A 180 -33.92 17.89 2.13
C PRO A 180 -32.44 17.50 2.10
N SER A 181 -31.65 18.21 1.31
CA SER A 181 -30.25 17.88 1.02
C SER A 181 -29.35 19.11 1.15
N LYS A 182 -28.13 18.89 1.62
CA LYS A 182 -27.08 19.93 1.74
C LYS A 182 -25.82 19.51 0.96
N PRO A 183 -25.04 20.47 0.43
CA PRO A 183 -23.78 20.17 -0.21
C PRO A 183 -22.72 19.73 0.80
N LEU A 184 -21.93 18.72 0.45
CA LEU A 184 -20.76 18.32 1.26
C LEU A 184 -19.66 19.40 1.21
N PRO A 185 -19.01 19.74 2.34
CA PRO A 185 -18.06 20.87 2.39
C PRO A 185 -16.76 20.66 1.60
N VAL A 186 -16.47 19.44 1.14
CA VAL A 186 -15.26 19.09 0.35
C VAL A 186 -15.60 18.63 -1.06
N PHE A 187 -16.83 18.16 -1.28
CA PHE A 187 -17.26 17.53 -2.53
C PHE A 187 -18.57 18.16 -2.96
N ASN A 188 -18.70 18.58 -4.21
CA ASN A 188 -19.93 19.22 -4.69
C ASN A 188 -21.04 18.20 -4.96
N ARG A 189 -21.46 17.48 -3.93
CA ARG A 189 -22.48 16.42 -3.99
C ARG A 189 -23.59 16.77 -3.01
N CYS A 190 -24.83 16.69 -3.46
CA CYS A 190 -26.00 16.89 -2.61
C CYS A 190 -26.23 15.63 -1.78
N THR A 191 -26.17 15.74 -0.46
CA THR A 191 -26.45 14.64 0.46
C THR A 191 -27.70 14.95 1.30
N PRO A 192 -28.66 14.01 1.43
CA PRO A 192 -29.80 14.15 2.32
C PRO A 192 -29.36 14.43 3.75
N VAL A 193 -30.13 15.25 4.46
CA VAL A 193 -29.88 15.58 5.87
C VAL A 193 -30.14 14.37 6.78
N ASP A 194 -31.10 13.51 6.41
CA ASP A 194 -31.38 12.26 7.12
C ASP A 194 -30.40 11.15 6.72
N ILE A 195 -29.51 10.80 7.65
CA ILE A 195 -28.38 9.86 7.46
C ILE A 195 -28.87 8.40 7.30
N SER A 196 -30.13 8.09 7.59
CA SER A 196 -30.69 6.73 7.54
C SER A 196 -30.54 6.06 6.17
N CYS A 197 -30.55 6.83 5.09
CA CYS A 197 -30.33 6.36 3.72
C CYS A 197 -28.85 6.05 3.43
N TYR A 198 -27.93 6.91 3.89
CA TYR A 198 -26.48 6.71 3.74
C TYR A 198 -25.95 5.58 4.61
N ALA A 199 -26.61 5.28 5.73
CA ALA A 199 -26.27 4.15 6.60
C ALA A 199 -26.20 2.84 5.81
N LYS A 200 -27.08 2.63 4.81
CA LYS A 200 -27.07 1.44 3.93
C LYS A 200 -25.88 1.40 2.98
N PHE A 201 -25.41 2.56 2.48
CA PHE A 201 -24.23 2.64 1.63
C PHE A 201 -22.93 2.40 2.43
N SER A 202 -22.83 2.97 3.64
CA SER A 202 -21.75 2.63 4.56
C SER A 202 -21.80 1.16 4.96
N GLU A 203 -22.97 0.58 5.20
CA GLU A 203 -23.16 -0.84 5.49
C GLU A 203 -22.68 -1.72 4.32
N ALA A 204 -23.04 -1.40 3.07
CA ALA A 204 -22.63 -2.14 1.87
C ALA A 204 -21.12 -2.08 1.54
N VAL A 205 -20.46 -0.95 1.78
CA VAL A 205 -19.00 -0.82 1.64
C VAL A 205 -18.27 -1.54 2.79
N VAL A 206 -18.88 -1.58 3.98
CA VAL A 206 -18.35 -2.21 5.19
C VAL A 206 -18.56 -3.74 5.18
N THR A 207 -19.63 -4.27 4.59
CA THR A 207 -19.91 -5.72 4.56
C THR A 207 -18.94 -6.53 3.70
N PHE A 208 -18.21 -5.91 2.75
CA PHE A 208 -17.18 -6.62 1.96
C PHE A 208 -15.75 -6.45 2.51
N VAL A 209 -15.46 -5.44 3.34
CA VAL A 209 -14.24 -5.46 4.18
C VAL A 209 -14.54 -6.34 5.39
N GLY A 210 -14.74 -7.63 5.11
CA GLY A 210 -15.05 -8.74 6.01
C GLY A 210 -15.68 -8.37 7.35
N ASP A 211 -17.01 -8.47 7.45
CA ASP A 211 -17.77 -8.87 8.66
C ASP A 211 -17.36 -8.27 10.02
N HIS A 212 -16.70 -7.12 10.03
CA HIS A 212 -16.15 -6.54 11.24
C HIS A 212 -16.71 -5.15 11.45
N SER A 213 -17.75 -5.11 12.27
CA SER A 213 -18.19 -3.97 13.10
C SER A 213 -17.04 -3.17 13.74
N VAL A 214 -15.84 -3.75 13.76
CA VAL A 214 -14.56 -3.13 14.09
C VAL A 214 -14.24 -1.91 13.22
N LEU A 215 -14.37 -1.92 11.89
CA LEU A 215 -13.95 -0.78 11.07
C LEU A 215 -14.81 0.47 11.32
N HIS A 216 -16.12 0.28 11.48
CA HIS A 216 -17.03 1.35 11.87
C HIS A 216 -16.72 1.88 13.27
N ARG A 217 -16.44 0.98 14.23
CA ARG A 217 -15.97 1.32 15.58
C ARG A 217 -14.60 2.01 15.57
N LEU A 218 -13.71 1.66 14.64
CA LEU A 218 -12.38 2.26 14.50
C LEU A 218 -12.51 3.68 13.95
N ILE A 219 -13.31 3.93 12.90
CA ILE A 219 -13.49 5.28 12.36
C ILE A 219 -14.20 6.18 13.38
N ALA A 220 -15.28 5.71 13.99
CA ALA A 220 -15.98 6.45 15.04
C ALA A 220 -15.08 6.67 16.26
N GLY A 221 -14.29 5.67 16.65
CA GLY A 221 -13.33 5.74 17.75
C GLY A 221 -12.18 6.72 17.48
N VAL A 222 -11.65 6.75 16.25
CA VAL A 222 -10.62 7.70 15.81
C VAL A 222 -11.18 9.12 15.78
N ALA A 223 -12.40 9.32 15.27
CA ALA A 223 -13.03 10.64 15.24
C ALA A 223 -13.30 11.19 16.65
N ALA A 224 -13.75 10.35 17.57
CA ALA A 224 -13.99 10.73 18.96
C ALA A 224 -12.69 10.97 19.75
N SER A 225 -11.63 10.22 19.45
CA SER A 225 -10.38 10.21 20.24
C SER A 225 -9.22 10.93 19.57
N LYS A 226 -9.47 11.72 18.51
CA LYS A 226 -8.41 12.34 17.69
C LYS A 226 -7.38 13.12 18.50
N GLU A 227 -7.80 13.87 19.51
CA GLU A 227 -6.91 14.66 20.36
C GLU A 227 -6.03 13.77 21.25
N ILE A 228 -6.60 12.68 21.78
CA ILE A 228 -5.88 11.70 22.59
C ILE A 228 -4.88 10.93 21.73
N ILE A 229 -5.27 10.54 20.50
CA ILE A 229 -4.39 9.85 19.55
C ILE A 229 -3.20 10.76 19.20
N ILE A 230 -3.46 12.02 18.85
CA ILE A 230 -2.38 12.98 18.57
C ILE A 230 -1.48 13.15 19.80
N GLY A 231 -2.06 13.28 20.99
CA GLY A 231 -1.31 13.36 22.24
C GLY A 231 -0.42 12.14 22.50
N LEU A 232 -0.95 10.93 22.31
CA LEU A 232 -0.19 9.67 22.46
C LEU A 232 0.90 9.53 21.40
N CYS A 233 0.65 9.94 20.16
CA CYS A 233 1.66 9.96 19.10
C CYS A 233 2.82 10.91 19.45
N VAL A 234 2.51 12.13 19.92
CA VAL A 234 3.53 13.09 20.37
C VAL A 234 4.29 12.55 21.58
N LEU A 235 3.60 11.97 22.56
CA LEU A 235 4.23 11.34 23.72
C LEU A 235 5.16 10.19 23.29
N ALA A 236 4.72 9.34 22.37
CA ALA A 236 5.52 8.24 21.84
C ALA A 236 6.76 8.74 21.09
N LEU A 237 6.66 9.84 20.34
CA LEU A 237 7.81 10.49 19.70
C LEU A 237 8.80 11.01 20.73
N ILE A 238 8.33 11.69 21.78
CA ILE A 238 9.18 12.18 22.87
C ILE A 238 9.86 11.01 23.59
N LEU A 239 9.09 9.97 23.94
CA LEU A 239 9.62 8.77 24.60
C LEU A 239 10.64 8.05 23.71
N SER A 240 10.40 7.95 22.41
CA SER A 240 11.32 7.36 21.43
C SER A 240 12.64 8.14 21.35
N MET A 241 12.57 9.48 21.35
CA MET A 241 13.74 10.35 21.38
C MET A 241 14.54 10.18 22.67
N ILE A 242 13.84 10.13 23.82
CA ILE A 242 14.46 9.87 25.13
C ILE A 242 15.10 8.47 25.15
N LEU A 243 14.40 7.45 24.67
CA LEU A 243 14.90 6.07 24.62
C LEU A 243 16.13 5.97 23.73
N MET A 244 16.14 6.64 22.57
CA MET A 244 17.31 6.69 21.68
C MET A 244 18.52 7.31 22.39
N LEU A 245 18.32 8.34 23.22
CA LEU A 245 19.38 8.92 24.05
C LEU A 245 19.81 7.99 25.18
N ILE A 246 18.87 7.37 25.89
CA ILE A 246 19.14 6.48 27.04
C ILE A 246 19.88 5.21 26.60
N ILE A 247 19.43 4.54 25.54
CA ILE A 247 20.02 3.29 25.01
C ILE A 247 21.53 3.45 24.81
N ARG A 248 21.98 4.64 24.42
CA ARG A 248 23.39 4.94 24.23
C ARG A 248 24.21 4.95 25.52
N TYR A 249 23.66 5.44 26.63
CA TYR A 249 24.38 5.48 27.92
C TYR A 249 24.45 4.10 28.56
N ILE A 250 23.39 3.30 28.38
CA ILE A 250 23.31 1.96 28.95
C ILE A 250 23.76 0.87 27.98
N SER A 251 24.18 1.17 26.74
CA SER A 251 24.45 0.13 25.73
C SER A 251 25.49 -0.89 26.17
N ALA A 252 26.53 -0.44 26.88
CA ALA A 252 27.54 -1.33 27.45
C ALA A 252 26.93 -2.22 28.55
N LEU A 253 26.19 -1.62 29.48
CA LEU A 253 25.51 -2.34 30.56
C LEU A 253 24.49 -3.35 30.01
N LEU A 254 23.72 -2.96 28.99
CA LEU A 254 22.71 -3.78 28.33
C LEU A 254 23.33 -5.00 27.65
N VAL A 255 24.48 -4.85 26.98
CA VAL A 255 25.22 -5.99 26.41
C VAL A 255 25.67 -6.96 27.50
N TRP A 256 26.19 -6.47 28.62
CA TRP A 256 26.61 -7.33 29.75
C TRP A 256 25.42 -8.02 30.43
N ILE A 257 24.31 -7.31 30.65
CA ILE A 257 23.08 -7.88 31.23
C ILE A 257 22.51 -8.97 30.32
N LEU A 258 22.33 -8.70 29.02
CA LEU A 258 21.81 -9.69 28.07
C LEU A 258 22.74 -10.91 27.97
N THR A 259 24.05 -10.67 27.91
CA THR A 259 25.04 -11.76 27.89
C THR A 259 24.96 -12.61 29.16
N SER A 260 24.90 -11.97 30.33
CA SER A 260 24.82 -12.66 31.61
C SER A 260 23.50 -13.42 31.74
N LEU A 261 22.38 -12.83 31.33
CA LEU A 261 21.07 -13.47 31.34
C LEU A 261 21.03 -14.73 30.48
N VAL A 262 21.57 -14.68 29.25
CA VAL A 262 21.61 -15.85 28.35
C VAL A 262 22.48 -16.96 28.94
N VAL A 263 23.64 -16.63 29.51
CA VAL A 263 24.53 -17.61 30.13
C VAL A 263 23.90 -18.23 31.38
N LEU A 264 23.40 -17.41 32.30
CA LEU A 264 22.78 -17.87 33.55
C LEU A 264 21.49 -18.66 33.28
N GLY A 265 20.65 -18.19 32.36
CA GLY A 265 19.42 -18.89 31.98
C GLY A 265 19.70 -20.26 31.34
N SER A 266 20.74 -20.34 30.50
CA SER A 266 21.18 -21.59 29.88
C SER A 266 21.72 -22.58 30.93
N LEU A 267 22.59 -22.11 31.84
CA LEU A 267 23.10 -22.93 32.95
C LEU A 267 21.96 -23.42 33.86
N ALA A 268 21.07 -22.53 34.28
CA ALA A 268 19.93 -22.87 35.13
C ALA A 268 18.99 -23.87 34.44
N GLY A 269 18.65 -23.66 33.17
CA GLY A 269 17.81 -24.58 32.41
C GLY A 269 18.41 -25.98 32.31
N THR A 270 19.70 -26.08 32.04
CA THR A 270 20.40 -27.37 32.03
C THR A 270 20.46 -28.01 33.40
N SER A 271 20.74 -27.24 34.46
CA SER A 271 20.73 -27.76 35.84
C SER A 271 19.35 -28.30 36.23
N VAL A 272 18.25 -27.62 35.85
CA VAL A 272 16.89 -28.08 36.12
C VAL A 272 16.57 -29.35 35.32
N LEU A 273 16.96 -29.45 34.05
CA LEU A 273 16.75 -30.66 33.24
C LEU A 273 17.50 -31.88 33.82
N TRP A 274 18.73 -31.68 34.29
CA TRP A 274 19.48 -32.73 34.98
C TRP A 274 18.85 -33.10 36.33
N TRP A 275 18.37 -32.12 37.08
CA TRP A 275 17.64 -32.37 38.33
C TRP A 275 16.40 -33.23 38.07
N LEU A 276 15.56 -32.85 37.10
CA LEU A 276 14.36 -33.60 36.71
C LEU A 276 14.68 -35.01 36.22
N TYR A 277 15.76 -35.19 35.45
CA TYR A 277 16.19 -36.52 35.02
C TYR A 277 16.62 -37.40 36.20
N ILE A 278 17.39 -36.85 37.15
CA ILE A 278 17.84 -37.58 38.35
C ILE A 278 16.64 -37.93 39.23
N ASP A 279 15.72 -36.98 39.44
CA ASP A 279 14.50 -37.18 40.21
C ASP A 279 13.62 -38.28 39.61
N HIS A 280 13.33 -38.21 38.31
CA HIS A 280 12.60 -39.25 37.58
C HIS A 280 13.30 -40.62 37.67
N ARG A 281 14.63 -40.66 37.62
CA ARG A 281 15.39 -41.91 37.75
C ARG A 281 15.34 -42.48 39.17
N LEU A 282 15.41 -41.64 40.20
CA LEU A 282 15.37 -42.07 41.61
C LEU A 282 13.97 -42.53 42.01
N TYR A 283 12.94 -41.73 41.72
CA TYR A 283 11.54 -42.08 42.01
C TYR A 283 11.03 -43.20 41.11
N GLY A 284 11.36 -43.19 39.81
CA GLY A 284 10.99 -44.28 38.90
C GLY A 284 11.58 -45.63 39.32
N ASN A 285 12.82 -45.66 39.84
CA ASN A 285 13.42 -46.88 40.40
C ASN A 285 12.76 -47.32 41.71
N ALA A 286 12.39 -46.37 42.59
CA ALA A 286 11.72 -46.67 43.86
C ALA A 286 10.28 -47.18 43.66
N THR A 287 9.53 -46.58 42.76
CA THR A 287 8.15 -47.01 42.43
C THR A 287 8.16 -48.32 41.67
N SER A 288 9.04 -48.51 40.67
CA SER A 288 9.14 -49.78 39.93
C SER A 288 9.62 -50.94 40.78
N SER A 289 10.46 -50.72 41.79
CA SER A 289 10.87 -51.78 42.73
C SER A 289 9.73 -52.20 43.65
N ARG A 290 8.97 -51.26 44.22
CA ARG A 290 7.79 -51.56 45.05
C ARG A 290 6.65 -52.20 44.25
N LEU A 291 6.35 -51.69 43.06
CA LEU A 291 5.32 -52.23 42.17
C LEU A 291 5.70 -53.63 41.64
N ARG A 292 7.00 -53.90 41.44
CA ARG A 292 7.52 -55.23 41.04
C ARG A 292 7.51 -56.25 42.19
N GLU A 293 7.54 -55.80 43.44
CA GLU A 293 7.28 -56.64 44.60
C GLU A 293 5.78 -56.95 44.77
N GLU A 294 4.88 -56.02 44.42
CA GLU A 294 3.43 -56.21 44.55
C GLU A 294 2.77 -56.99 43.39
N LEU A 295 3.20 -56.83 42.13
CA LEU A 295 2.53 -57.44 40.94
C LEU A 295 3.18 -58.72 40.41
N ARG A 296 3.43 -59.70 41.29
CA ARG A 296 3.88 -61.05 40.87
C ARG A 296 2.79 -61.89 40.17
N GLU A 297 1.55 -61.40 40.04
CA GLU A 297 0.47 -62.06 39.29
C GLU A 297 -0.50 -61.07 38.64
N GLU A 298 -0.16 -60.48 37.48
CA GLU A 298 -1.07 -60.22 36.34
C GLU A 298 -0.31 -59.43 35.25
N GLY A 299 -0.02 -60.12 34.15
CA GLY A 299 0.91 -59.66 33.12
C GLY A 299 0.23 -59.29 31.82
N ALA A 300 -0.11 -58.01 31.65
CA ALA A 300 -0.24 -57.36 30.34
C ALA A 300 -0.26 -55.83 30.49
N GLU A 301 -1.11 -55.30 31.38
CA GLU A 301 -1.31 -53.86 31.58
C GLU A 301 -0.08 -53.17 32.21
N LEU A 302 0.58 -53.83 33.16
CA LEU A 302 1.82 -53.36 33.79
C LEU A 302 3.00 -53.19 32.81
N ARG A 303 2.97 -53.94 31.70
CA ARG A 303 4.02 -53.88 30.67
C ARG A 303 3.86 -52.66 29.77
N ALA A 304 2.63 -52.15 29.61
CA ALA A 304 2.33 -50.92 28.89
C ALA A 304 2.66 -49.69 29.75
N GLU A 305 2.29 -49.69 31.03
CA GLU A 305 2.57 -48.59 31.97
C GLU A 305 4.08 -48.43 32.26
N GLY A 306 4.81 -49.53 32.41
CA GLY A 306 6.27 -49.51 32.54
C GLY A 306 7.02 -49.11 31.25
N ALA A 307 6.38 -49.24 30.08
CA ALA A 307 6.95 -48.78 28.80
C ALA A 307 6.80 -47.26 28.64
N GLU A 308 5.65 -46.69 29.00
CA GLU A 308 5.39 -45.24 29.02
C GLU A 308 6.36 -44.47 29.96
N LEU A 309 6.61 -45.02 31.16
CA LEU A 309 7.56 -44.43 32.12
C LEU A 309 9.01 -44.48 31.61
N ARG A 310 9.37 -45.54 30.88
CA ARG A 310 10.72 -45.71 30.31
C ARG A 310 10.95 -44.80 29.10
N ASP A 311 9.93 -44.59 28.28
CA ASP A 311 9.98 -43.68 27.13
C ASP A 311 10.12 -42.22 27.59
N SER A 312 9.34 -41.83 28.61
CA SER A 312 9.43 -40.51 29.25
C SER A 312 10.81 -40.21 29.83
N GLY A 313 11.45 -41.21 30.47
CA GLY A 313 12.81 -41.07 30.99
C GLY A 313 13.90 -40.98 29.92
N GLN A 314 13.74 -41.68 28.79
CA GLN A 314 14.64 -41.58 27.64
C GLN A 314 14.54 -40.22 26.97
N ALA A 315 13.33 -39.68 26.82
CA ALA A 315 13.10 -38.33 26.31
C ALA A 315 13.78 -37.27 27.19
N LEU A 316 13.62 -37.35 28.53
CA LEU A 316 14.29 -36.43 29.47
C LEU A 316 15.82 -36.49 29.39
N LEU A 317 16.41 -37.68 29.23
CA LEU A 317 17.84 -37.83 29.03
C LEU A 317 18.31 -37.18 27.72
N VAL A 318 17.57 -37.39 26.63
CA VAL A 318 17.87 -36.78 25.33
C VAL A 318 17.79 -35.25 25.42
N TYR A 319 16.76 -34.70 26.09
CA TYR A 319 16.65 -33.25 26.29
C TYR A 319 17.76 -32.69 27.18
N ALA A 320 18.12 -33.36 28.29
CA ALA A 320 19.20 -32.94 29.17
C ALA A 320 20.57 -32.97 28.45
N ALA A 321 20.83 -34.01 27.67
CA ALA A 321 22.06 -34.13 26.86
C ALA A 321 22.11 -33.12 25.70
N ALA A 322 20.98 -32.87 25.03
CA ALA A 322 20.91 -31.84 24.00
C ALA A 322 21.12 -30.44 24.59
N ALA A 323 20.52 -30.17 25.75
CA ALA A 323 20.69 -28.90 26.46
C ALA A 323 22.16 -28.67 26.86
N THR A 324 22.87 -29.67 27.40
CA THR A 324 24.30 -29.51 27.75
C THR A 324 25.17 -29.25 26.53
N VAL A 325 24.94 -29.96 25.41
CA VAL A 325 25.67 -29.70 24.17
C VAL A 325 25.42 -28.27 23.70
N PHE A 326 24.17 -27.81 23.74
CA PHE A 326 23.81 -26.45 23.39
C PHE A 326 24.47 -25.40 24.32
N THR A 327 24.49 -25.63 25.64
CA THR A 327 25.15 -24.70 26.58
C THR A 327 26.65 -24.64 26.38
N ILE A 328 27.31 -25.77 26.11
CA ILE A 328 28.73 -25.84 25.78
C ILE A 328 29.02 -25.04 24.50
N ILE A 329 28.23 -25.24 23.44
CA ILE A 329 28.38 -24.49 22.19
C ILE A 329 28.19 -23.00 22.44
N LEU A 330 27.14 -22.60 23.18
CA LEU A 330 26.90 -21.19 23.52
C LEU A 330 28.04 -20.58 24.32
N LEU A 331 28.56 -21.28 25.33
CA LEU A 331 29.68 -20.81 26.15
C LEU A 331 30.96 -20.68 25.31
N LEU A 332 31.26 -21.65 24.45
CA LEU A 332 32.37 -21.58 23.51
C LEU A 332 32.21 -20.37 22.59
N LEU A 333 31.04 -20.19 21.95
CA LEU A 333 30.75 -19.03 21.12
C LEU A 333 30.96 -17.72 21.88
N MET A 334 30.48 -17.62 23.13
CA MET A 334 30.68 -16.43 23.97
C MET A 334 32.15 -16.17 24.29
N LEU A 335 32.94 -17.20 24.59
CA LEU A 335 34.38 -17.07 24.82
C LEU A 335 35.13 -16.63 23.57
N PHE A 336 34.83 -17.21 22.41
CA PHE A 336 35.42 -16.80 21.13
C PHE A 336 35.02 -15.37 20.74
N MET A 337 33.76 -15.00 20.98
CA MET A 337 33.22 -13.69 20.65
C MET A 337 33.60 -12.60 21.65
N ARG A 338 34.21 -12.92 22.81
CA ARG A 338 34.69 -11.94 23.82
C ARG A 338 35.39 -10.73 23.20
N LYS A 339 36.35 -10.97 22.29
CA LYS A 339 37.10 -9.90 21.63
C LYS A 339 36.21 -9.06 20.71
N ARG A 340 35.26 -9.69 20.03
CA ARG A 340 34.28 -9.01 19.17
C ARG A 340 33.26 -8.22 19.99
N VAL A 341 32.77 -8.76 21.11
CA VAL A 341 31.87 -8.07 22.05
C VAL A 341 32.53 -6.81 22.61
N ALA A 342 33.81 -6.90 23.01
CA ALA A 342 34.57 -5.74 23.45
C ALA A 342 34.70 -4.67 22.35
N LEU A 343 34.97 -5.08 21.10
CA LEU A 343 34.99 -4.17 19.95
C LEU A 343 33.62 -3.52 19.72
N THR A 344 32.54 -4.29 19.77
CA THR A 344 31.17 -3.78 19.61
C THR A 344 30.80 -2.78 20.70
N ILE A 345 31.17 -3.03 21.97
CA ILE A 345 30.98 -2.06 23.07
C ILE A 345 31.76 -0.77 22.79
N ALA A 346 33.01 -0.87 22.35
CA ALA A 346 33.81 0.29 21.99
C ALA A 346 33.19 1.07 20.80
N LEU A 347 32.67 0.38 19.79
CA LEU A 347 31.96 0.98 18.67
C LEU A 347 30.69 1.71 19.12
N PHE A 348 29.88 1.11 20.01
CA PHE A 348 28.70 1.78 20.56
C PHE A 348 29.05 3.01 21.38
N HIS A 349 30.13 2.95 22.17
CA HIS A 349 30.62 4.10 22.93
C HIS A 349 31.05 5.25 21.99
N VAL A 350 31.80 4.94 20.92
CA VAL A 350 32.23 5.91 19.91
C VAL A 350 31.04 6.46 19.12
N ALA A 351 30.17 5.60 18.60
CA ALA A 351 28.94 5.98 17.90
C ALA A 351 28.09 6.87 18.79
N GLY A 352 28.03 6.55 20.08
CA GLY A 352 27.52 7.42 21.10
C GLY A 352 28.15 8.80 20.98
N LYS A 353 29.45 8.95 21.26
CA LYS A 353 30.15 10.25 21.28
C LYS A 353 29.79 11.16 20.08
N VAL A 354 29.57 10.60 18.89
CA VAL A 354 29.11 11.33 17.70
C VAL A 354 27.80 12.08 17.93
N PHE A 355 26.76 11.46 18.51
CA PHE A 355 25.46 12.11 18.76
C PHE A 355 25.54 13.27 19.76
N LEU A 356 26.52 13.30 20.67
CA LEU A 356 26.73 14.47 21.55
C LEU A 356 27.29 15.67 20.79
N HIS A 357 28.17 15.41 19.82
CA HIS A 357 28.81 16.47 19.04
C HIS A 357 27.97 16.88 17.82
N LEU A 358 27.07 16.00 17.38
CA LEU A 358 26.14 16.20 16.26
C LEU A 358 24.69 16.01 16.73
N PRO A 359 24.16 16.91 17.59
CA PRO A 359 22.81 16.76 18.16
C PRO A 359 21.72 16.75 17.10
N LEU A 360 21.93 17.42 15.95
CA LEU A 360 21.01 17.41 14.82
C LEU A 360 20.78 16.01 14.22
N LEU A 361 21.63 15.01 14.50
CA LEU A 361 21.42 13.62 14.04
C LEU A 361 20.17 13.02 14.66
N ALA A 362 19.80 13.48 15.86
CA ALA A 362 18.58 13.06 16.54
C ALA A 362 17.31 13.57 15.83
N LEU A 363 17.40 14.66 15.06
CA LEU A 363 16.27 15.21 14.30
C LEU A 363 16.02 14.45 12.99
N GLN A 364 17.02 13.71 12.49
CA GLN A 364 16.93 13.02 11.20
C GLN A 364 15.73 12.05 11.09
N PRO A 365 15.43 11.19 12.08
CA PRO A 365 14.24 10.33 12.04
C PRO A 365 12.91 11.11 11.99
N CYS A 366 12.85 12.30 12.59
CA CYS A 366 11.65 13.14 12.54
C CYS A 366 11.44 13.72 11.14
N LEU A 367 12.52 14.19 10.49
CA LEU A 367 12.46 14.70 9.13
C LEU A 367 12.04 13.62 8.13
N THR A 368 12.51 12.39 8.33
CA THR A 368 12.17 11.28 7.43
C THR A 368 10.76 10.78 7.67
N PHE A 369 10.29 10.77 8.92
CA PHE A 369 8.89 10.55 9.23
C PHE A 369 7.97 11.60 8.57
N LEU A 370 8.31 12.88 8.64
CA LEU A 370 7.57 13.95 7.96
C LEU A 370 7.57 13.75 6.43
N ALA A 371 8.73 13.43 5.84
CA ALA A 371 8.83 13.16 4.41
C ALA A 371 7.97 11.96 3.98
N LEU A 372 7.96 10.88 4.79
CA LEU A 372 7.09 9.73 4.55
C LEU A 372 5.61 10.12 4.67
N LEU A 373 5.20 10.87 5.69
CA LEU A 373 3.81 11.32 5.84
C LEU A 373 3.34 12.15 4.62
N LEU A 374 4.15 13.10 4.19
CA LEU A 374 3.86 13.91 3.00
C LEU A 374 3.76 13.02 1.76
N PHE A 375 4.71 12.10 1.56
CA PHE A 375 4.66 11.15 0.45
C PHE A 375 3.41 10.26 0.48
N TRP A 376 3.06 9.69 1.62
CA TRP A 376 1.86 8.85 1.77
C TRP A 376 0.59 9.64 1.50
N SER A 377 0.47 10.86 2.01
CA SER A 377 -0.68 11.73 1.71
C SER A 377 -0.81 12.03 0.21
N TYR A 378 0.31 12.34 -0.45
CA TYR A 378 0.36 12.59 -1.88
C TYR A 378 0.03 11.32 -2.69
N TRP A 379 0.58 10.17 -2.29
CA TRP A 379 0.32 8.89 -2.93
C TRP A 379 -1.16 8.50 -2.86
N VAL A 380 -1.80 8.69 -1.69
CA VAL A 380 -3.25 8.46 -1.52
C VAL A 380 -4.06 9.43 -2.37
N LEU A 381 -3.70 10.71 -2.40
CA LEU A 381 -4.37 11.70 -3.26
C LEU A 381 -4.35 11.28 -4.74
N VAL A 382 -3.16 10.90 -5.24
CA VAL A 382 -3.01 10.42 -6.63
C VAL A 382 -3.77 9.12 -6.85
N LEU A 383 -3.80 8.21 -5.87
CA LEU A 383 -4.60 6.99 -5.96
C LEU A 383 -6.10 7.31 -6.11
N LEU A 384 -6.61 8.28 -5.35
CA LEU A 384 -8.00 8.70 -5.44
C LEU A 384 -8.30 9.33 -6.81
N PHE A 385 -7.42 10.18 -7.33
CA PHE A 385 -7.56 10.74 -8.67
C PHE A 385 -7.52 9.65 -9.76
N LEU A 386 -6.61 8.69 -9.62
CA LEU A 386 -6.47 7.56 -10.55
C LEU A 386 -7.72 6.68 -10.53
N GLY A 387 -8.32 6.46 -9.36
CA GLY A 387 -9.57 5.69 -9.23
C GLY A 387 -10.78 6.35 -9.89
N THR A 388 -10.73 7.66 -10.13
CA THR A 388 -11.75 8.43 -10.87
C THR A 388 -11.35 8.75 -12.31
N SER A 389 -10.16 8.33 -12.74
CA SER A 389 -9.73 8.34 -14.13
C SER A 389 -10.21 7.09 -14.85
N GLY A 390 -10.41 7.16 -16.15
CA GLY A 390 -10.85 6.02 -16.95
C GLY A 390 -11.37 6.48 -18.30
N ASN A 391 -11.59 5.52 -19.19
CA ASN A 391 -12.27 5.77 -20.45
C ASN A 391 -13.79 5.70 -20.19
N PRO A 392 -14.58 6.59 -20.81
CA PRO A 392 -16.04 6.51 -20.71
C PRO A 392 -16.53 5.28 -21.50
N GLU A 393 -17.18 4.37 -20.80
CA GLU A 393 -17.85 3.19 -21.36
C GLU A 393 -19.34 3.26 -21.02
N GLN A 394 -20.20 3.07 -22.02
CA GLN A 394 -21.65 3.03 -21.79
C GLN A 394 -22.05 1.64 -21.31
N ASN A 395 -22.79 1.58 -20.20
CA ASN A 395 -23.33 0.32 -19.70
C ASN A 395 -24.55 -0.10 -20.55
N GLU A 396 -24.52 -1.31 -21.11
CA GLU A 396 -25.60 -1.86 -21.95
C GLU A 396 -26.95 -1.94 -21.21
N ASP A 397 -26.94 -2.22 -19.90
CA ASP A 397 -28.18 -2.42 -19.12
C ASP A 397 -28.86 -1.11 -18.71
N THR A 398 -28.08 -0.05 -18.49
CA THR A 398 -28.57 1.20 -17.87
C THR A 398 -28.42 2.41 -18.77
N THR A 399 -27.72 2.29 -19.90
CA THR A 399 -27.36 3.39 -20.83
C THR A 399 -26.55 4.54 -20.20
N LEU A 400 -26.13 4.39 -18.95
CA LEU A 400 -25.33 5.38 -18.20
C LEU A 400 -23.86 5.23 -18.58
N THR A 401 -23.13 6.34 -18.53
CA THR A 401 -21.67 6.34 -18.74
C THR A 401 -20.94 6.03 -17.44
N GLU A 402 -20.03 5.06 -17.52
CA GLU A 402 -19.12 4.70 -16.44
C GLU A 402 -17.68 4.94 -16.90
N PHE A 403 -16.84 5.49 -16.02
CA PHE A 403 -15.42 5.59 -16.28
C PHE A 403 -14.74 4.32 -15.78
N ARG A 404 -14.20 3.52 -16.71
CA ARG A 404 -13.45 2.29 -16.38
C ARG A 404 -11.99 2.44 -16.76
N LEU A 405 -11.11 1.94 -15.89
CA LEU A 405 -9.70 1.77 -16.24
C LEU A 405 -9.58 0.52 -17.09
N THR A 406 -9.68 0.67 -18.40
CA THR A 406 -9.53 -0.41 -19.39
C THR A 406 -8.24 -0.24 -20.20
N GLY A 407 -7.72 -1.36 -20.69
CA GLY A 407 -6.52 -1.37 -21.53
C GLY A 407 -5.24 -0.90 -20.80
N PRO A 408 -4.40 -0.06 -21.44
CA PRO A 408 -3.11 0.37 -20.90
C PRO A 408 -3.18 1.08 -19.54
N LEU A 409 -4.31 1.71 -19.19
CA LEU A 409 -4.47 2.42 -17.93
C LEU A 409 -4.41 1.50 -16.70
N GLN A 410 -4.72 0.21 -16.85
CA GLN A 410 -4.65 -0.75 -15.73
C GLN A 410 -3.22 -0.93 -15.21
N TYR A 411 -2.22 -0.79 -16.08
CA TYR A 411 -0.82 -0.88 -15.69
C TYR A 411 -0.39 0.30 -14.81
N LEU A 412 -1.03 1.47 -14.91
CA LEU A 412 -0.75 2.62 -14.05
C LEU A 412 -1.07 2.32 -12.59
N THR A 413 -2.12 1.55 -12.30
CA THR A 413 -2.47 1.14 -10.93
C THR A 413 -1.37 0.27 -10.31
N TRP A 414 -0.87 -0.72 -11.05
CA TRP A 414 0.24 -1.56 -10.60
C TRP A 414 1.55 -0.77 -10.47
N TYR A 415 1.83 0.12 -11.43
CA TYR A 415 2.99 1.00 -11.37
C TYR A 415 2.93 1.93 -10.14
N HIS A 416 1.76 2.51 -9.82
CA HIS A 416 1.56 3.34 -8.62
C HIS A 416 1.76 2.53 -7.34
N ALA A 417 1.28 1.27 -7.30
CA ALA A 417 1.47 0.37 -6.18
C ALA A 417 2.93 -0.05 -5.97
N VAL A 418 3.66 -0.37 -7.04
CA VAL A 418 5.11 -0.64 -6.97
C VAL A 418 5.88 0.62 -6.55
N GLY A 419 5.46 1.78 -7.06
CA GLY A 419 5.99 3.09 -6.70
C GLY A 419 5.89 3.38 -5.20
N LEU A 420 4.84 2.94 -4.51
CA LEU A 420 4.70 3.06 -3.04
C LEU A 420 5.90 2.45 -2.32
N VAL A 421 6.25 1.21 -2.66
CA VAL A 421 7.36 0.49 -2.04
C VAL A 421 8.68 1.12 -2.44
N TRP A 422 8.86 1.43 -3.72
CA TRP A 422 10.13 1.98 -4.22
C TRP A 422 10.47 3.34 -3.63
N ILE A 423 9.53 4.29 -3.64
CA ILE A 423 9.78 5.63 -3.10
C ILE A 423 9.93 5.60 -1.58
N THR A 424 9.23 4.71 -0.88
CA THR A 424 9.46 4.49 0.57
C THR A 424 10.89 4.04 0.84
N GLU A 425 11.39 3.02 0.11
CA GLU A 425 12.78 2.58 0.23
C GLU A 425 13.78 3.68 -0.15
N PHE A 426 13.46 4.48 -1.16
CA PHE A 426 14.28 5.62 -1.56
C PHE A 426 14.42 6.66 -0.46
N ILE A 427 13.32 7.07 0.18
CA ILE A 427 13.33 8.02 1.30
C ILE A 427 14.17 7.48 2.47
N LEU A 428 14.01 6.19 2.79
CA LEU A 428 14.79 5.52 3.84
C LEU A 428 16.29 5.40 3.48
N ALA A 429 16.62 5.14 2.22
CA ALA A 429 18.00 5.08 1.76
C ALA A 429 18.66 6.48 1.75
N CYS A 430 17.91 7.53 1.40
CA CYS A 430 18.34 8.92 1.56
C CYS A 430 18.67 9.25 3.02
N GLN A 431 17.86 8.77 3.96
CA GLN A 431 18.14 8.90 5.39
C GLN A 431 19.47 8.23 5.76
N GLN A 432 19.65 6.97 5.38
CA GLN A 432 20.86 6.19 5.70
C GLN A 432 22.12 6.86 5.13
N MET A 433 22.07 7.31 3.88
CA MET A 433 23.20 7.99 3.22
C MET A 433 23.52 9.33 3.89
N THR A 434 22.50 10.10 4.29
CA THR A 434 22.67 11.37 5.01
C THR A 434 23.36 11.15 6.35
N VAL A 435 22.88 10.20 7.15
CA VAL A 435 23.47 9.86 8.46
C VAL A 435 24.90 9.36 8.29
N ALA A 436 25.12 8.42 7.38
CA ALA A 436 26.45 7.88 7.09
C ALA A 436 27.42 8.99 6.69
N GLY A 437 27.02 9.87 5.78
CA GLY A 437 27.86 10.97 5.31
C GLY A 437 28.21 11.98 6.40
N ALA A 438 27.29 12.28 7.32
CA ALA A 438 27.54 13.17 8.44
C ALA A 438 28.47 12.53 9.49
N VAL A 439 28.25 11.26 9.81
CA VAL A 439 29.05 10.49 10.76
C VAL A 439 30.48 10.30 10.24
N VAL A 440 30.66 9.95 8.96
CA VAL A 440 31.97 9.79 8.32
C VAL A 440 32.73 11.11 8.32
N THR A 441 32.09 12.22 7.95
CA THR A 441 32.72 13.55 8.00
C THR A 441 33.16 13.90 9.43
N TYR A 442 32.32 13.66 10.43
CA TYR A 442 32.70 13.89 11.83
C TYR A 442 33.85 12.98 12.30
N TYR A 443 33.81 11.70 11.95
CA TYR A 443 34.77 10.70 12.39
C TYR A 443 36.17 10.95 11.82
N PHE A 444 36.28 11.19 10.51
CA PHE A 444 37.57 11.32 9.83
C PHE A 444 38.19 12.72 9.91
N THR A 445 37.41 13.76 10.23
CA THR A 445 37.96 15.09 10.48
C THR A 445 38.64 15.14 11.85
N ARG A 446 39.97 14.99 11.88
CA ARG A 446 40.79 15.00 13.11
C ARG A 446 40.68 16.33 13.85
N ASP A 447 40.85 17.45 13.14
CA ASP A 447 40.73 18.80 13.68
C ASP A 447 39.26 19.26 13.64
N LYS A 448 38.61 19.28 14.81
CA LYS A 448 37.18 19.60 14.93
C LYS A 448 36.87 21.06 14.58
N ASN A 449 37.86 21.95 14.55
CA ASN A 449 37.67 23.34 14.11
C ASN A 449 37.44 23.46 12.59
N ARG A 450 37.79 22.43 11.83
CA ARG A 450 37.56 22.35 10.37
C ARG A 450 36.24 21.68 9.99
N LEU A 451 35.41 21.32 10.97
CA LEU A 451 34.10 20.75 10.69
C LEU A 451 33.17 21.83 10.10
N PRO A 452 32.38 21.49 9.07
CA PRO A 452 31.34 22.40 8.60
C PRO A 452 30.35 22.69 9.74
N VAL A 453 29.82 23.92 9.80
CA VAL A 453 28.91 24.38 10.87
C VAL A 453 27.69 23.46 11.03
N ALA A 454 27.22 22.87 9.93
CA ALA A 454 26.16 21.87 9.92
C ALA A 454 26.56 20.63 9.06
N PRO A 455 27.23 19.63 9.66
CA PRO A 455 27.69 18.44 8.93
C PRO A 455 26.57 17.62 8.28
N ILE A 456 25.38 17.64 8.88
CA ILE A 456 24.20 16.96 8.33
C ILE A 456 23.69 17.68 7.08
N LEU A 457 23.57 19.01 7.12
CA LEU A 457 23.14 19.78 5.96
C LEU A 457 24.14 19.61 4.80
N SER A 458 25.44 19.64 5.10
CA SER A 458 26.48 19.34 4.12
C SER A 458 26.33 17.93 3.52
N SER A 459 26.01 16.93 4.35
CA SER A 459 25.74 15.56 3.91
C SER A 459 24.50 15.46 3.02
N VAL A 460 23.39 16.14 3.38
CA VAL A 460 22.17 16.24 2.56
C VAL A 460 22.46 16.88 1.22
N LEU A 461 23.18 18.01 1.19
CA LEU A 461 23.53 18.70 -0.05
C LEU A 461 24.40 17.82 -0.96
N ARG A 462 25.34 17.06 -0.40
CA ARG A 462 26.14 16.10 -1.17
C ARG A 462 25.29 14.95 -1.70
N LEU A 463 24.35 14.44 -0.92
CA LEU A 463 23.38 13.43 -1.36
C LEU A 463 22.56 13.96 -2.55
N VAL A 464 21.94 15.12 -2.41
CA VAL A 464 21.10 15.74 -3.44
C VAL A 464 21.90 16.03 -4.71
N ARG A 465 23.13 16.55 -4.58
CA ARG A 465 23.94 16.96 -5.72
C ARG A 465 24.59 15.80 -6.48
N TYR A 466 24.97 14.72 -5.79
CA TYR A 466 25.85 13.70 -6.38
C TYR A 466 25.35 12.26 -6.26
N HIS A 467 24.45 11.93 -5.33
CA HIS A 467 24.15 10.53 -5.00
C HIS A 467 22.68 10.12 -5.18
N LEU A 468 21.77 11.03 -5.55
CA LEU A 468 20.35 10.69 -5.76
C LEU A 468 20.17 9.51 -6.73
N GLY A 469 20.89 9.50 -7.85
CA GLY A 469 20.80 8.41 -8.84
C GLY A 469 21.23 7.06 -8.28
N THR A 470 22.35 7.01 -7.54
CA THR A 470 22.83 5.78 -6.90
C THR A 470 21.85 5.29 -5.84
N VAL A 471 21.30 6.20 -5.03
CA VAL A 471 20.32 5.88 -3.99
C VAL A 471 19.01 5.38 -4.61
N ALA A 472 18.54 6.01 -5.69
CA ALA A 472 17.36 5.57 -6.43
C ALA A 472 17.51 4.16 -7.03
N LYS A 473 18.67 3.90 -7.65
CA LYS A 473 19.02 2.56 -8.18
C LYS A 473 19.10 1.52 -7.06
N GLY A 474 19.74 1.85 -5.93
CA GLY A 474 19.82 0.96 -4.77
C GLY A 474 18.45 0.62 -4.19
N ALA A 475 17.59 1.64 -4.01
CA ALA A 475 16.22 1.46 -3.55
C ALA A 475 15.40 0.57 -4.50
N PHE A 476 15.59 0.72 -5.82
CA PHE A 476 14.91 -0.12 -6.81
C PHE A 476 15.29 -1.60 -6.68
N ILE A 477 16.59 -1.91 -6.52
CA ILE A 477 17.07 -3.28 -6.31
C ILE A 477 16.46 -3.88 -5.03
N ILE A 478 16.39 -3.10 -3.95
CA ILE A 478 15.75 -3.53 -2.70
C ILE A 478 14.27 -3.84 -2.95
N THR A 479 13.55 -3.00 -3.70
CA THR A 479 12.14 -3.22 -4.04
C THR A 479 11.93 -4.52 -4.81
N LEU A 480 12.79 -4.83 -5.79
CA LEU A 480 12.71 -6.07 -6.58
C LEU A 480 12.79 -7.34 -5.72
N VAL A 481 13.52 -7.30 -4.61
CA VAL A 481 13.62 -8.44 -3.67
C VAL A 481 12.51 -8.39 -2.61
N LYS A 482 12.11 -7.19 -2.18
CA LYS A 482 11.14 -7.00 -1.10
C LYS A 482 9.72 -7.40 -1.50
N ILE A 483 9.30 -7.10 -2.73
CA ILE A 483 7.95 -7.45 -3.21
C ILE A 483 7.74 -8.99 -3.21
N PRO A 484 8.60 -9.82 -3.83
CA PRO A 484 8.47 -11.27 -3.74
C PRO A 484 8.48 -11.80 -2.31
N ARG A 485 9.33 -11.23 -1.45
CA ARG A 485 9.38 -11.61 -0.03
C ARG A 485 8.05 -11.36 0.68
N LEU A 486 7.38 -10.23 0.40
CA LEU A 486 6.06 -9.94 0.96
C LEU A 486 5.02 -10.96 0.50
N PHE A 487 5.01 -11.32 -0.78
CA PHE A 487 4.11 -12.35 -1.31
C PHE A 487 4.36 -13.72 -0.68
N LEU A 488 5.61 -14.17 -0.62
CA LEU A 488 5.97 -15.45 0.00
C LEU A 488 5.62 -15.48 1.49
N MET A 489 5.83 -14.38 2.21
CA MET A 489 5.48 -14.27 3.63
C MET A 489 3.98 -14.27 3.84
N TYR A 490 3.20 -13.64 2.95
CA TYR A 490 1.75 -13.70 2.97
C TYR A 490 1.24 -15.13 2.76
N ILE A 491 1.76 -15.84 1.74
CA ILE A 491 1.41 -17.24 1.47
C ILE A 491 1.78 -18.12 2.67
N HIS A 492 2.98 -17.96 3.23
CA HIS A 492 3.42 -18.70 4.41
C HIS A 492 2.48 -18.50 5.62
N ASN A 493 2.07 -17.25 5.88
CA ASN A 493 1.15 -16.95 6.99
C ASN A 493 -0.24 -17.56 6.76
N GLN A 494 -0.75 -17.55 5.52
CA GLN A 494 -2.02 -18.19 5.18
C GLN A 494 -1.95 -19.72 5.32
N LEU A 495 -0.81 -20.32 4.98
CA LEU A 495 -0.59 -21.76 5.14
C LEU A 495 -0.35 -22.18 6.60
N ARG A 496 0.03 -21.26 7.48
CA ARG A 496 0.25 -21.51 8.91
C ARG A 496 -1.01 -21.26 9.76
N GLY A 497 -1.98 -20.53 9.23
CA GLY A 497 -3.29 -20.25 9.85
C GLY A 497 -4.37 -21.31 9.53
N LYS A 498 -4.01 -22.33 8.74
CA LYS A 498 -4.71 -23.60 8.62
C LYS A 498 -3.82 -24.68 9.20
#